data_AF-A0A926V0F0-F1
#
_entry.id   AF-A0A926V0F0-F1
#
_cell.length_a   1.000
_cell.length_b   1.000
_cell.length_c   1.000
_cell.angle_alpha   90.00
_cell.angle_beta   90.00
_cell.angle_gamma   90.00
#
_symmetry.space_group_name_H-M   'P 1'
#
loop_
_entity.id
_entity.type
_entity.pdbx_description
1 polymer ?
#
loop_
_entity_poly.entity_id
_entity_poly.type
_entity_poly.pdbx_seq_one_letter_code
_entity_poly.pdbx_strand_id
1 'polypeptide(L)'
;MRSPVEDRDRSLTPNDSPALPNEEWELSELIQLVTAELDQAQDTLILKSQNRRLSMMVNQLNLDLQVDVRRDPNGRLLFRTTAPGHSGATVLKLGFTPALDTQVQETRKSVDLETDELEPLNTLPDIQESEIQRLRTVGIHSVNDLYGATQTPAMLTEVSLKAGVDEARLRLWRQWPFISDIQPESGPAGSIVVIDGGNLGTPEDTVEVYFQDRLARMIQRTSTRLTVEMPRSVTGSGSVIAKVNDQRTNTKPWRAHVVDLVVQTITLKTPGVLRVQQAIAFQATLINQGTLSIPNIPVRWIVTTTSGQPPIEYSLQARPVDDDFPTLPRTIIQENYLHGPLKAQETSTDPSLEFTAAFTAPGTYWVSVIIDPDNTLQDQSPTNNRFMLEFVVQPALPPPPEFNSPPNQFTPKSGRPGDRITLQGRNFNQGSPMVLFGTVQAAIISTSATQIVVRVPSISPRTTSITVQTSVGTVTTQDSFTILSSSYYGSGQAIGGNLL
;
A
#
# COMPACT_ATOMS: atom_id res chain seq x y z
N MET A 1 -10.81 59.63 24.42
CA MET A 1 -11.08 58.26 24.88
C MET A 1 -12.24 57.71 24.06
N ARG A 2 -11.93 56.92 23.03
CA ARG A 2 -12.91 56.19 22.20
C ARG A 2 -12.83 54.72 22.62
N SER A 3 -13.96 54.12 23.00
CA SER A 3 -14.10 52.67 23.12
C SER A 3 -14.80 52.14 21.87
N PRO A 4 -14.37 51.02 21.26
CA PRO A 4 -15.01 50.49 20.07
C PRO A 4 -16.18 49.57 20.43
N VAL A 5 -17.19 49.63 19.55
CA VAL A 5 -18.37 48.77 19.48
C VAL A 5 -17.95 47.42 18.88
N GLU A 6 -18.52 46.34 19.43
CA GLU A 6 -18.40 44.96 18.96
C GLU A 6 -18.79 44.81 17.48
N ASP A 7 -17.90 44.21 16.70
CA ASP A 7 -18.22 43.68 15.37
C ASP A 7 -18.38 42.15 15.52
N ARG A 8 -19.64 41.69 15.56
CA ARG A 8 -19.99 40.27 15.50
C ARG A 8 -20.39 39.94 14.07
N ASP A 9 -19.40 39.78 13.20
CA ASP A 9 -19.58 39.10 11.92
C ASP A 9 -18.84 37.75 11.96
N ARG A 10 -19.51 36.72 12.50
CA ARG A 10 -19.11 35.33 12.30
C ARG A 10 -19.81 34.82 11.05
N SER A 11 -19.14 34.99 9.91
CA SER A 11 -19.40 34.20 8.72
C SER A 11 -19.23 32.71 9.07
N LEU A 12 -20.34 31.98 9.22
CA LEU A 12 -20.33 30.53 9.20
C LEU A 12 -20.05 30.08 7.76
N THR A 13 -18.82 29.66 7.48
CA THR A 13 -18.51 28.87 6.29
C THR A 13 -19.01 27.44 6.53
N PRO A 14 -19.94 26.90 5.71
CA PRO A 14 -20.23 25.48 5.71
C PRO A 14 -19.16 24.73 4.91
N ASN A 15 -18.90 23.48 5.29
CA ASN A 15 -17.87 22.55 4.79
C ASN A 15 -16.43 22.78 5.26
N ASP A 16 -16.13 22.20 6.41
CA ASP A 16 -14.91 21.40 6.58
C ASP A 16 -15.23 20.21 7.51
N SER A 17 -16.16 19.36 7.06
CA SER A 17 -16.14 17.97 7.52
C SER A 17 -15.05 17.28 6.70
N PRO A 18 -14.06 16.60 7.31
CA PRO A 18 -13.12 15.80 6.52
C PRO A 18 -13.93 14.81 5.71
N ALA A 19 -13.83 14.90 4.37
CA ALA A 19 -14.45 13.92 3.51
C ALA A 19 -13.93 12.55 3.95
N LEU A 20 -14.85 11.66 4.35
CA LEU A 20 -14.49 10.29 4.67
C LEU A 20 -13.74 9.69 3.47
N PRO A 21 -12.67 8.93 3.69
CA PRO A 21 -11.91 8.35 2.59
C PRO A 21 -12.84 7.49 1.72
N ASN A 22 -12.69 7.63 0.42
CA ASN A 22 -13.45 6.85 -0.56
C ASN A 22 -12.84 5.45 -0.67
N GLU A 23 -13.31 4.54 0.19
CA GLU A 23 -12.82 3.18 0.36
C GLU A 23 -13.34 2.23 -0.74
N GLU A 24 -12.65 1.11 -0.95
CA GLU A 24 -13.11 0.06 -1.87
C GLU A 24 -14.14 -0.84 -1.17
N TRP A 25 -15.19 -1.28 -1.87
CA TRP A 25 -16.33 -2.00 -1.29
C TRP A 25 -16.82 -3.19 -2.16
N GLU A 26 -17.45 -4.15 -1.47
CA GLU A 26 -18.26 -5.28 -1.95
C GLU A 26 -19.57 -4.88 -2.67
N LEU A 27 -19.86 -5.32 -3.90
CA LEU A 27 -21.22 -5.15 -4.45
C LEU A 27 -22.29 -5.77 -3.54
N SER A 28 -21.98 -6.90 -2.90
CA SER A 28 -22.87 -7.52 -1.91
C SER A 28 -23.12 -6.64 -0.70
N GLU A 29 -22.12 -5.89 -0.23
CA GLU A 29 -22.24 -4.96 0.88
C GLU A 29 -23.18 -3.81 0.53
N LEU A 30 -23.01 -3.21 -0.65
CA LEU A 30 -23.91 -2.17 -1.15
C LEU A 30 -25.35 -2.69 -1.30
N ILE A 31 -25.55 -3.88 -1.90
CA ILE A 31 -26.89 -4.45 -2.06
C ILE A 31 -27.53 -4.73 -0.69
N GLN A 32 -26.77 -5.27 0.27
CA GLN A 32 -27.28 -5.55 1.61
C GLN A 32 -27.66 -4.27 2.35
N LEU A 33 -26.83 -3.23 2.29
CA LEU A 33 -27.10 -1.93 2.90
C LEU A 33 -28.34 -1.27 2.26
N VAL A 34 -28.42 -1.22 0.93
CA VAL A 34 -29.57 -0.61 0.24
C VAL A 34 -30.87 -1.39 0.48
N THR A 35 -30.79 -2.73 0.54
CA THR A 35 -31.97 -3.57 0.83
C THR A 35 -32.42 -3.36 2.27
N ALA A 36 -31.50 -3.36 3.24
CA ALA A 36 -31.81 -3.09 4.64
C ALA A 36 -32.42 -1.69 4.83
N GLU A 37 -31.91 -0.67 4.14
CA GLU A 37 -32.45 0.69 4.17
C GLU A 37 -33.85 0.78 3.53
N LEU A 38 -34.08 0.06 2.42
CA LEU A 38 -35.40 -0.02 1.79
C LEU A 38 -36.43 -0.72 2.68
N ASP A 39 -36.07 -1.84 3.30
CA ASP A 39 -36.91 -2.56 4.25
C ASP A 39 -37.24 -1.68 5.46
N GLN A 40 -36.23 -0.99 6.01
CA GLN A 40 -36.40 -0.01 7.08
C GLN A 40 -37.35 1.12 6.66
N ALA A 41 -37.21 1.65 5.44
CA ALA A 41 -38.08 2.70 4.92
C ALA A 41 -39.53 2.22 4.76
N GLN A 42 -39.74 0.98 4.31
CA GLN A 42 -41.07 0.38 4.18
C GLN A 42 -41.74 0.15 5.54
N ASP A 43 -41.04 -0.46 6.49
CA ASP A 43 -41.51 -0.63 7.87
C ASP A 43 -41.86 0.72 8.51
N THR A 44 -41.04 1.75 8.25
CA THR A 44 -41.29 3.12 8.68
C THR A 44 -42.57 3.71 8.06
N LEU A 45 -42.84 3.42 6.79
CA LEU A 45 -44.06 3.87 6.12
C LEU A 45 -45.29 3.12 6.67
N ILE A 46 -45.19 1.82 6.94
CA ILE A 46 -46.25 1.04 7.57
C ILE A 46 -46.63 1.64 8.94
N LEU A 47 -45.64 1.98 9.78
CA LEU A 47 -45.90 2.72 11.02
C LEU A 47 -46.60 4.06 10.81
N LYS A 48 -46.12 4.86 9.86
CA LYS A 48 -46.72 6.16 9.55
C LYS A 48 -48.17 5.99 9.10
N SER A 49 -48.49 4.92 8.37
CA SER A 49 -49.85 4.59 7.91
C SER A 49 -50.83 4.33 9.05
N GLN A 50 -50.34 3.75 10.16
CA GLN A 50 -51.16 3.45 11.33
C GLN A 50 -51.59 4.74 12.06
N ASN A 51 -50.72 5.75 12.08
CA ASN A 51 -50.97 7.02 12.79
C ASN A 51 -51.54 8.14 11.89
N ARG A 52 -51.42 8.04 10.56
CA ARG A 52 -51.92 9.02 9.58
C ARG A 52 -51.97 8.44 8.16
N ARG A 53 -52.78 9.04 7.25
CA ARG A 53 -52.82 8.61 5.84
C ARG A 53 -51.43 8.73 5.19
N LEU A 54 -50.98 7.67 4.52
CA LEU A 54 -49.81 7.70 3.65
C LEU A 54 -50.12 8.52 2.39
N SER A 55 -49.23 9.43 2.03
CA SER A 55 -49.31 10.18 0.79
C SER A 55 -48.45 9.59 -0.34
N MET A 56 -47.54 8.65 -0.03
CA MET A 56 -46.53 8.10 -0.95
C MET A 56 -46.11 6.68 -0.55
N MET A 57 -45.72 5.86 -1.53
CA MET A 57 -45.11 4.54 -1.36
C MET A 57 -43.85 4.45 -2.24
N VAL A 58 -42.82 3.73 -1.79
CA VAL A 58 -41.62 3.49 -2.61
C VAL A 58 -41.96 2.41 -3.64
N ASN A 59 -42.15 2.81 -4.91
CA ASN A 59 -42.53 1.89 -5.98
C ASN A 59 -41.33 1.21 -6.65
N GLN A 60 -40.20 1.93 -6.77
CA GLN A 60 -38.96 1.43 -7.35
C GLN A 60 -37.81 2.37 -6.96
N LEU A 61 -36.63 1.83 -6.66
CA LEU A 61 -35.40 2.60 -6.50
C LEU A 61 -34.43 2.22 -7.63
N ASN A 62 -33.98 3.22 -8.40
CA ASN A 62 -32.93 3.05 -9.39
C ASN A 62 -31.70 3.82 -8.94
N LEU A 63 -30.56 3.13 -8.86
CA LEU A 63 -29.28 3.70 -8.46
C LEU A 63 -28.28 3.53 -9.61
N ASP A 64 -27.84 4.65 -10.16
CA ASP A 64 -26.79 4.71 -11.18
C ASP A 64 -25.51 5.22 -10.52
N LEU A 65 -24.52 4.34 -10.35
CA LEU A 65 -23.22 4.66 -9.74
C LEU A 65 -22.12 4.64 -10.78
N GLN A 66 -21.29 5.69 -10.81
CA GLN A 66 -20.01 5.64 -11.51
C GLN A 66 -18.96 5.04 -10.60
N VAL A 67 -18.34 3.96 -11.05
CA VAL A 67 -17.42 3.16 -10.25
C VAL A 67 -16.20 2.76 -11.06
N ASP A 68 -15.08 2.64 -10.36
CA ASP A 68 -13.90 1.91 -10.82
C ASP A 68 -13.98 0.49 -10.26
N VAL A 69 -13.72 -0.51 -11.12
CA VAL A 69 -13.83 -1.93 -10.76
C VAL A 69 -12.45 -2.57 -10.79
N ARG A 70 -12.08 -3.26 -9.71
CA ARG A 70 -10.84 -4.04 -9.61
C ARG A 70 -11.17 -5.46 -9.18
N ARG A 71 -10.47 -6.45 -9.71
CA ARG A 71 -10.53 -7.82 -9.20
C ARG A 71 -9.35 -8.05 -8.26
N ASP A 72 -9.61 -8.52 -7.05
CA ASP A 72 -8.57 -8.91 -6.10
C ASP A 72 -7.96 -10.27 -6.49
N PRO A 73 -6.82 -10.65 -5.89
CA PRO A 73 -6.16 -11.94 -6.18
C PRO A 73 -7.02 -13.17 -5.84
N ASN A 74 -7.97 -13.05 -4.91
CA ASN A 74 -8.91 -14.11 -4.52
C ASN A 74 -10.11 -14.20 -5.46
N GLY A 75 -10.14 -13.33 -6.49
CA GLY A 75 -11.15 -13.31 -7.53
C GLY A 75 -12.40 -12.49 -7.21
N ARG A 76 -12.42 -11.76 -6.10
CA ARG A 76 -13.52 -10.87 -5.68
C ARG A 76 -13.47 -9.58 -6.48
N LEU A 77 -14.63 -9.03 -6.82
CA LEU A 77 -14.74 -7.74 -7.49
C LEU A 77 -14.93 -6.66 -6.43
N LEU A 78 -14.00 -5.71 -6.39
CA LEU A 78 -14.00 -4.54 -5.52
C LEU A 78 -14.37 -3.31 -6.35
N PHE A 79 -15.23 -2.48 -5.80
CA PHE A 79 -15.74 -1.27 -6.43
C PHE A 79 -15.26 -0.05 -5.65
N ARG A 80 -14.93 1.04 -6.35
CA ARG A 80 -14.66 2.34 -5.73
C ARG A 80 -15.50 3.39 -6.43
N THR A 81 -16.18 4.25 -5.67
CA THR A 81 -17.01 5.32 -6.23
C THR A 81 -16.12 6.36 -6.91
N THR A 82 -16.50 6.93 -8.05
CA THR A 82 -15.65 7.95 -8.69
C THR A 82 -15.77 9.31 -7.95
N ALA A 83 -14.63 9.99 -7.73
CA ALA A 83 -14.61 11.30 -7.08
C ALA A 83 -15.31 12.38 -7.94
N PRO A 84 -15.89 13.44 -7.34
CA PRO A 84 -16.55 14.51 -8.07
C PRO A 84 -15.64 15.11 -9.15
N GLY A 85 -16.13 15.22 -10.40
CA GLY A 85 -15.40 15.80 -11.52
C GLY A 85 -14.52 14.83 -12.33
N HIS A 86 -14.46 13.54 -11.96
CA HIS A 86 -13.82 12.49 -12.74
C HIS A 86 -14.89 11.55 -13.32
N SER A 87 -14.71 11.08 -14.57
CA SER A 87 -15.62 10.10 -15.19
C SER A 87 -15.10 8.68 -14.97
N GLY A 88 -15.84 7.86 -14.22
CA GLY A 88 -15.50 6.44 -14.05
C GLY A 88 -15.63 5.67 -15.36
N ALA A 89 -14.82 4.63 -15.55
CA ALA A 89 -14.88 3.81 -16.77
C ALA A 89 -16.14 2.92 -16.84
N THR A 90 -16.81 2.69 -15.70
CA THR A 90 -17.95 1.77 -15.59
C THR A 90 -19.14 2.44 -14.88
N VAL A 91 -20.35 2.25 -15.42
CA VAL A 91 -21.60 2.63 -14.75
C VAL A 91 -22.29 1.36 -14.25
N LEU A 92 -22.43 1.24 -12.93
CA LEU A 92 -23.20 0.19 -12.30
C LEU A 92 -24.65 0.66 -12.15
N LYS A 93 -25.59 -0.05 -12.76
CA LYS A 93 -27.03 0.22 -12.68
C LYS A 93 -27.72 -0.84 -11.85
N LEU A 94 -28.30 -0.44 -10.72
CA LEU A 94 -29.04 -1.33 -9.83
C LEU A 94 -30.49 -0.89 -9.75
N GLY A 95 -31.41 -1.81 -10.04
CA GLY A 95 -32.85 -1.60 -9.91
C GLY A 95 -33.40 -2.45 -8.77
N PHE A 96 -33.98 -1.80 -7.76
CA PHE A 96 -34.63 -2.46 -6.64
C PHE A 96 -36.15 -2.26 -6.80
N THR A 97 -36.86 -3.37 -7.02
CA THR A 97 -38.32 -3.38 -7.07
C THR A 97 -38.80 -4.15 -5.85
N PRO A 98 -39.56 -3.52 -4.94
CA PRO A 98 -40.09 -4.23 -3.79
C PRO A 98 -41.09 -5.30 -4.23
N ALA A 99 -41.06 -6.45 -3.56
CA ALA A 99 -42.08 -7.46 -3.73
C ALA A 99 -43.41 -6.91 -3.16
N LEU A 100 -44.33 -6.52 -4.04
CA LEU A 100 -45.69 -6.16 -3.62
C LEU A 100 -46.42 -7.44 -3.20
N ASP A 101 -46.49 -7.71 -1.90
CA ASP A 101 -47.63 -8.46 -1.39
C ASP A 101 -48.84 -7.53 -1.47
N THR A 102 -49.70 -7.83 -2.45
CA THR A 102 -51.00 -7.20 -2.64
C THR A 102 -51.80 -7.24 -1.34
N GLN A 103 -51.89 -6.09 -0.66
CA GLN A 103 -53.09 -5.51 -0.06
C GLN A 103 -52.72 -4.30 0.82
N VAL A 104 -52.62 -3.11 0.21
CA VAL A 104 -53.01 -1.90 0.92
C VAL A 104 -54.54 -1.87 0.89
N GLN A 105 -55.20 -2.67 1.74
CA GLN A 105 -56.52 -2.26 2.20
C GLN A 105 -56.29 -1.10 3.17
N GLU A 106 -56.99 0.00 2.92
CA GLU A 106 -57.08 1.15 3.80
C GLU A 106 -57.76 0.75 5.13
N THR A 107 -57.11 -0.08 5.93
CA THR A 107 -57.55 -0.36 7.28
C THR A 107 -56.99 0.76 8.15
N ARG A 108 -57.66 1.92 8.15
CA ARG A 108 -57.81 2.58 9.46
C ARG A 108 -58.41 1.49 10.34
N LYS A 109 -57.74 1.15 11.43
CA LYS A 109 -58.41 0.49 12.54
C LYS A 109 -59.66 1.32 12.79
N SER A 110 -60.84 0.82 12.41
CA SER A 110 -62.08 1.36 12.92
C SER A 110 -61.90 1.28 14.43
N VAL A 111 -61.99 2.43 15.08
CA VAL A 111 -62.01 2.52 16.53
C VAL A 111 -63.38 2.02 16.96
N ASP A 112 -63.63 0.72 16.76
CA ASP A 112 -64.62 -0.02 17.52
C ASP A 112 -63.86 -0.55 18.73
N LEU A 113 -63.62 0.37 19.68
CA LEU A 113 -63.20 0.01 21.02
C LEU A 113 -64.41 -0.66 21.68
N GLU A 114 -64.57 -1.96 21.45
CA GLU A 114 -65.04 -2.80 22.54
C GLU A 114 -64.03 -2.62 23.68
N THR A 115 -64.57 -2.24 24.82
CA THR A 115 -63.93 -1.88 26.08
C THR A 115 -63.12 -3.05 26.67
N ASP A 116 -62.11 -3.54 25.97
CA ASP A 116 -61.06 -4.36 26.56
C ASP A 116 -60.04 -3.43 27.20
N GLU A 117 -59.78 -3.68 28.48
CA GLU A 117 -58.90 -2.91 29.36
C GLU A 117 -57.51 -2.72 28.73
N LEU A 118 -57.28 -1.57 28.07
CA LEU A 118 -55.98 -1.21 27.53
C LEU A 118 -54.98 -1.10 28.69
N GLU A 119 -53.97 -1.97 28.70
CA GLU A 119 -52.95 -2.00 29.73
C GLU A 119 -52.19 -0.65 29.77
N PRO A 120 -52.19 0.08 30.90
CA PRO A 120 -51.57 1.39 30.99
C PRO A 120 -50.04 1.30 30.90
N LEU A 121 -49.38 2.28 30.27
CA LEU A 121 -47.91 2.29 30.12
C LEU A 121 -47.13 2.21 31.44
N ASN A 122 -47.71 2.62 32.58
CA ASN A 122 -47.05 2.58 33.88
C ASN A 122 -46.92 1.15 34.48
N THR A 123 -47.48 0.14 33.83
CA THR A 123 -47.25 -1.28 34.19
C THR A 123 -45.91 -1.79 33.67
N LEU A 124 -45.29 -1.08 32.71
CA LEU A 124 -43.99 -1.45 32.15
C LEU A 124 -42.89 -1.36 33.23
N PRO A 125 -41.96 -2.35 33.27
CA PRO A 125 -40.94 -2.40 34.31
C PRO A 125 -40.02 -1.17 34.24
N ASP A 126 -39.82 -0.55 35.40
CA ASP A 126 -38.95 0.61 35.65
C ASP A 126 -39.21 1.84 34.77
N ILE A 127 -40.38 1.95 34.14
CA ILE A 127 -40.71 3.09 33.27
C ILE A 127 -40.81 4.40 34.06
N GLN A 128 -40.23 5.47 33.53
CA GLN A 128 -40.28 6.80 34.13
C GLN A 128 -41.44 7.62 33.55
N GLU A 129 -42.01 8.52 34.36
CA GLU A 129 -43.07 9.43 33.89
C GLU A 129 -42.63 10.23 32.65
N SER A 130 -41.36 10.64 32.60
CA SER A 130 -40.81 11.33 31.44
C SER A 130 -40.80 10.47 30.16
N GLU A 131 -40.61 9.15 30.27
CA GLU A 131 -40.68 8.21 29.14
C GLU A 131 -42.14 8.01 28.70
N ILE A 132 -43.07 7.92 29.65
CA ILE A 132 -44.52 7.85 29.36
C ILE A 132 -44.96 9.08 28.56
N GLN A 133 -44.57 10.27 29.01
CA GLN A 133 -44.92 11.52 28.30
C GLN A 133 -44.31 11.54 26.89
N ARG A 134 -43.07 11.07 26.73
CA ARG A 134 -42.38 10.96 25.44
C ARG A 134 -43.01 9.93 24.49
N LEU A 135 -43.51 8.80 24.99
CA LEU A 135 -44.27 7.83 24.18
C LEU A 135 -45.62 8.42 23.73
N ARG A 136 -46.28 9.17 24.61
CA ARG A 136 -47.56 9.84 24.27
C ARG A 136 -47.41 10.89 23.17
N THR A 137 -46.27 11.58 23.06
CA THR A 137 -46.06 12.55 21.98
C THR A 137 -45.99 11.90 20.60
N VAL A 138 -45.69 10.60 20.52
CA VAL A 138 -45.65 9.83 19.27
C VAL A 138 -46.89 8.97 19.05
N GLY A 139 -47.94 9.16 19.86
CA GLY A 139 -49.24 8.48 19.73
C GLY A 139 -49.32 7.11 20.40
N ILE A 140 -48.38 6.78 21.30
CA ILE A 140 -48.39 5.54 22.07
C ILE A 140 -48.99 5.85 23.45
N HIS A 141 -50.19 5.31 23.73
CA HIS A 141 -50.93 5.63 24.96
C HIS A 141 -51.09 4.43 25.92
N SER A 142 -50.92 3.20 25.41
CA SER A 142 -51.04 1.94 26.14
C SER A 142 -49.88 0.98 25.79
N VAL A 143 -49.72 -0.09 26.56
CA VAL A 143 -48.77 -1.18 26.26
C VAL A 143 -49.11 -1.84 24.92
N ASN A 144 -50.40 -2.01 24.61
CA ASN A 144 -50.85 -2.54 23.33
C ASN A 144 -50.45 -1.63 22.15
N ASP A 145 -50.53 -0.30 22.31
CA ASP A 145 -50.06 0.64 21.28
C ASP A 145 -48.55 0.52 21.09
N LEU A 146 -47.79 0.40 22.18
CA LEU A 146 -46.35 0.21 22.13
C LEU A 146 -46.00 -1.06 21.34
N TYR A 147 -46.65 -2.19 21.65
CA TYR A 147 -46.41 -3.45 20.97
C TYR A 147 -46.84 -3.43 19.50
N GLY A 148 -47.92 -2.72 19.17
CA GLY A 148 -48.33 -2.46 17.80
C GLY A 148 -47.33 -1.59 17.02
N ALA A 149 -46.75 -0.58 17.69
CA ALA A 149 -45.79 0.35 17.10
C ALA A 149 -44.34 -0.19 17.06
N THR A 150 -44.07 -1.38 17.62
CA THR A 150 -42.71 -1.95 17.71
C THR A 150 -42.67 -3.42 17.26
N GLN A 151 -43.45 -3.75 16.23
CA GLN A 151 -43.59 -5.12 15.71
C GLN A 151 -42.33 -5.64 15.02
N THR A 152 -41.56 -4.77 14.35
CA THR A 152 -40.28 -5.10 13.71
C THR A 152 -39.13 -4.30 14.35
N PRO A 153 -37.87 -4.75 14.20
CA PRO A 153 -36.71 -3.97 14.65
C PRO A 153 -36.68 -2.55 14.09
N ALA A 154 -36.98 -2.35 12.80
CA ALA A 154 -37.01 -1.03 12.18
C ALA A 154 -38.11 -0.14 12.79
N MET A 155 -39.29 -0.71 13.04
CA MET A 155 -40.37 0.01 13.70
C MET A 155 -39.97 0.45 15.12
N LEU A 156 -39.31 -0.44 15.84
CA LEU A 156 -38.82 -0.18 17.18
C LEU A 156 -37.76 0.94 17.20
N THR A 157 -36.80 0.92 16.28
CA THR A 157 -35.80 2.00 16.11
C THR A 157 -36.45 3.34 15.78
N GLU A 158 -37.47 3.36 14.91
CA GLU A 158 -38.21 4.58 14.57
C GLU A 158 -38.95 5.16 15.79
N VAL A 159 -39.57 4.32 16.63
CA VAL A 159 -40.19 4.75 17.89
C VAL A 159 -39.13 5.30 18.85
N SER A 160 -37.97 4.63 18.97
CA SER A 160 -36.85 5.09 19.82
C SER A 160 -36.42 6.50 19.43
N LEU A 161 -36.18 6.73 18.14
CA LEU A 161 -35.74 8.02 17.59
C LEU A 161 -36.77 9.13 17.81
N LYS A 162 -38.05 8.86 17.53
CA LYS A 162 -39.11 9.87 17.63
C LYS A 162 -39.52 10.19 19.06
N ALA A 163 -39.61 9.17 19.91
CA ALA A 163 -39.95 9.36 21.30
C ALA A 163 -38.73 9.84 22.11
N GLY A 164 -37.50 9.66 21.63
CA GLY A 164 -36.31 9.90 22.44
C GLY A 164 -36.27 8.97 23.66
N VAL A 165 -36.67 7.71 23.46
CA VAL A 165 -36.58 6.64 24.47
C VAL A 165 -35.52 5.67 23.97
N ASP A 166 -34.57 5.30 24.83
CA ASP A 166 -33.47 4.41 24.45
C ASP A 166 -33.98 3.08 23.89
N GLU A 167 -33.39 2.62 22.79
CA GLU A 167 -33.84 1.40 22.10
C GLU A 167 -33.76 0.15 23.00
N ALA A 168 -32.76 0.05 23.87
CA ALA A 168 -32.64 -1.07 24.81
C ALA A 168 -33.80 -1.09 25.82
N ARG A 169 -34.35 0.07 26.20
CA ARG A 169 -35.55 0.18 27.05
C ARG A 169 -36.78 -0.36 26.35
N LEU A 170 -37.02 0.05 25.10
CA LEU A 170 -38.13 -0.46 24.30
C LEU A 170 -38.03 -1.98 24.12
N ARG A 171 -36.83 -2.50 23.87
CA ARG A 171 -36.56 -3.94 23.74
C ARG A 171 -36.77 -4.68 25.06
N LEU A 172 -36.35 -4.12 26.19
CA LEU A 172 -36.61 -4.68 27.51
C LEU A 172 -38.11 -4.88 27.74
N TRP A 173 -38.93 -3.85 27.47
CA TRP A 173 -40.39 -3.92 27.57
C TRP A 173 -41.00 -4.93 26.62
N ARG A 174 -40.43 -5.10 25.42
CA ARG A 174 -40.83 -6.12 24.44
C ARG A 174 -40.32 -7.53 24.76
N GLN A 175 -39.52 -7.69 25.81
CA GLN A 175 -38.76 -8.91 26.08
C GLN A 175 -37.88 -9.36 24.91
N TRP A 176 -37.43 -8.41 24.10
CA TRP A 176 -36.52 -8.64 22.98
C TRP A 176 -35.06 -8.59 23.46
N PRO A 177 -34.14 -9.31 22.79
CA PRO A 177 -32.71 -9.22 23.07
C PRO A 177 -32.21 -7.80 22.80
N PHE A 178 -31.33 -7.31 23.68
CA PHE A 178 -30.69 -5.99 23.54
C PHE A 178 -29.26 -5.97 24.10
N ILE A 179 -28.45 -5.07 23.58
CA ILE A 179 -27.11 -4.73 24.05
C ILE A 179 -27.20 -3.37 24.76
N SER A 180 -26.86 -3.33 26.04
CA SER A 180 -26.74 -2.08 26.80
C SER A 180 -25.35 -1.46 26.67
N ASP A 181 -24.30 -2.28 26.71
CA ASP A 181 -22.91 -1.81 26.72
C ASP A 181 -21.93 -2.81 26.09
N ILE A 182 -20.78 -2.32 25.62
CA ILE A 182 -19.69 -3.14 25.05
C ILE A 182 -18.35 -2.64 25.60
N GLN A 183 -17.59 -3.55 26.22
CA GLN A 183 -16.29 -3.22 26.81
C GLN A 183 -15.19 -4.22 26.37
N PRO A 184 -14.02 -3.71 25.92
CA PRO A 184 -13.76 -2.31 25.57
C PRO A 184 -14.56 -1.89 24.32
N GLU A 185 -14.78 -0.59 24.08
CA GLU A 185 -15.42 -0.06 22.85
C GLU A 185 -14.52 -0.09 21.61
N SER A 186 -13.24 -0.39 21.81
CA SER A 186 -12.24 -0.54 20.75
C SER A 186 -11.10 -1.45 21.20
N GLY A 187 -10.40 -2.08 20.27
CA GLY A 187 -9.30 -2.98 20.61
C GLY A 187 -8.66 -3.65 19.39
N PRO A 188 -7.53 -4.35 19.58
CA PRO A 188 -6.88 -5.07 18.50
C PRO A 188 -7.77 -6.15 17.86
N ALA A 189 -7.53 -6.45 16.58
CA ALA A 189 -8.00 -7.68 15.94
C ALA A 189 -7.81 -8.91 16.86
N GLY A 190 -8.85 -9.73 17.08
CA GLY A 190 -8.76 -10.88 17.99
C GLY A 190 -8.93 -10.57 19.49
N SER A 191 -9.23 -9.33 19.88
CA SER A 191 -9.44 -9.01 21.30
C SER A 191 -10.67 -9.70 21.88
N ILE A 192 -10.62 -10.00 23.19
CA ILE A 192 -11.80 -10.43 23.95
C ILE A 192 -12.67 -9.20 24.26
N VAL A 193 -13.96 -9.32 23.94
CA VAL A 193 -14.97 -8.27 24.14
C VAL A 193 -16.08 -8.80 25.03
N VAL A 194 -16.47 -8.00 26.02
CA VAL A 194 -17.62 -8.25 26.90
C VAL A 194 -18.78 -7.39 26.43
N ILE A 195 -19.93 -8.01 26.22
CA ILE A 195 -21.16 -7.39 25.75
C ILE A 195 -22.20 -7.57 26.84
N ASP A 196 -22.62 -6.48 27.47
CA ASP A 196 -23.67 -6.45 28.49
C ASP A 196 -25.01 -6.12 27.85
N GLY A 197 -26.08 -6.72 28.38
CA GLY A 197 -27.42 -6.53 27.85
C GLY A 197 -28.47 -7.33 28.60
N GLY A 198 -29.53 -7.70 27.89
CA GLY A 198 -30.62 -8.49 28.44
C GLY A 198 -31.32 -9.32 27.37
N ASN A 199 -31.99 -10.37 27.83
CA ASN A 199 -32.65 -11.38 26.99
C ASN A 199 -31.70 -12.00 25.94
N LEU A 200 -30.41 -12.14 26.26
CA LEU A 200 -29.35 -12.64 25.37
C LEU A 200 -29.35 -14.18 25.22
N GLY A 201 -30.53 -14.78 25.34
CA GLY A 201 -30.76 -16.21 25.23
C GLY A 201 -30.58 -16.98 26.53
N THR A 202 -31.18 -18.15 26.53
CA THR A 202 -31.04 -19.25 27.48
C THR A 202 -30.01 -20.26 26.95
N PRO A 203 -29.64 -21.30 27.73
CA PRO A 203 -28.75 -22.35 27.22
C PRO A 203 -29.27 -23.09 25.98
N GLU A 204 -30.58 -23.12 25.75
CA GLU A 204 -31.22 -23.80 24.62
C GLU A 204 -31.24 -22.95 23.34
N ASP A 205 -31.12 -21.62 23.47
CA ASP A 205 -31.17 -20.70 22.34
C ASP A 205 -29.88 -20.74 21.53
N THR A 206 -30.00 -20.49 20.23
CA THR A 206 -28.85 -20.20 19.35
C THR A 206 -28.46 -18.74 19.52
N VAL A 207 -27.21 -18.46 19.89
CA VAL A 207 -26.73 -17.08 20.09
C VAL A 207 -25.48 -16.84 19.27
N GLU A 208 -25.56 -15.87 18.36
CA GLU A 208 -24.48 -15.46 17.46
C GLU A 208 -24.18 -13.98 17.67
N VAL A 209 -22.91 -13.60 17.59
CA VAL A 209 -22.48 -12.19 17.69
C VAL A 209 -21.70 -11.85 16.44
N TYR A 210 -22.02 -10.71 15.83
CA TYR A 210 -21.38 -10.24 14.61
C TYR A 210 -20.73 -8.88 14.84
N PHE A 211 -19.51 -8.74 14.35
CA PHE A 211 -18.79 -7.47 14.21
C PHE A 211 -18.64 -7.20 12.72
N GLN A 212 -19.25 -6.13 12.19
CA GLN A 212 -19.26 -5.85 10.73
C GLN A 212 -19.65 -7.10 9.90
N ASP A 213 -20.73 -7.78 10.31
CA ASP A 213 -21.24 -9.02 9.69
C ASP A 213 -20.30 -10.25 9.74
N ARG A 214 -19.17 -10.15 10.47
CA ARG A 214 -18.28 -11.29 10.74
C ARG A 214 -18.64 -11.95 12.06
N LEU A 215 -18.88 -13.26 12.02
CA LEU A 215 -19.23 -14.07 13.19
C LEU A 215 -18.06 -14.14 14.18
N ALA A 216 -18.27 -13.60 15.39
CA ALA A 216 -17.34 -13.68 16.51
C ALA A 216 -17.33 -15.08 17.16
N ARG A 217 -16.20 -15.45 17.75
CA ARG A 217 -16.09 -16.71 18.48
C ARG A 217 -16.66 -16.55 19.88
N MET A 218 -17.72 -17.27 20.20
CA MET A 218 -18.33 -17.28 21.53
C MET A 218 -17.36 -17.91 22.56
N ILE A 219 -17.07 -17.21 23.66
CA ILE A 219 -16.26 -17.71 24.78
C ILE A 219 -17.17 -18.10 25.95
N GLN A 220 -18.03 -17.19 26.38
CA GLN A 220 -18.96 -17.38 27.49
C GLN A 220 -20.27 -16.65 27.21
N ARG A 221 -21.38 -17.19 27.71
CA ARG A 221 -22.69 -16.54 27.59
C ARG A 221 -23.56 -16.75 28.82
N THR A 222 -24.35 -15.74 29.12
CA THR A 222 -25.49 -15.74 30.04
C THR A 222 -26.63 -14.95 29.38
N SER A 223 -27.80 -14.89 30.02
CA SER A 223 -28.95 -14.10 29.52
C SER A 223 -28.73 -12.58 29.56
N THR A 224 -27.66 -12.10 30.20
CA THR A 224 -27.35 -10.67 30.37
C THR A 224 -25.93 -10.29 29.96
N ARG A 225 -25.07 -11.26 29.62
CA ARG A 225 -23.68 -11.01 29.26
C ARG A 225 -23.15 -12.03 28.27
N LEU A 226 -22.47 -11.55 27.23
CA LEU A 226 -21.71 -12.37 26.29
C LEU A 226 -20.23 -11.97 26.38
N THR A 227 -19.36 -12.97 26.39
CA THR A 227 -17.91 -12.79 26.23
C THR A 227 -17.53 -13.46 24.92
N VAL A 228 -16.95 -12.70 24.00
CA VAL A 228 -16.62 -13.16 22.65
C VAL A 228 -15.19 -12.76 22.28
N GLU A 229 -14.56 -13.54 21.41
CA GLU A 229 -13.34 -13.10 20.72
C GLU A 229 -13.74 -12.49 19.38
N MET A 230 -13.34 -11.24 19.16
CA MET A 230 -13.61 -10.56 17.91
C MET A 230 -12.88 -11.24 16.73
N PRO A 231 -13.50 -11.38 15.54
CA PRO A 231 -12.80 -11.91 14.38
C PRO A 231 -11.61 -11.04 13.95
N ARG A 232 -10.50 -11.70 13.58
CA ARG A 232 -9.26 -11.00 13.16
C ARG A 232 -9.37 -10.26 11.83
N SER A 233 -10.39 -10.58 11.03
CA SER A 233 -10.68 -9.94 9.74
C SER A 233 -11.41 -8.61 9.87
N VAL A 234 -11.85 -8.21 11.08
CA VAL A 234 -12.58 -6.95 11.32
C VAL A 234 -11.58 -5.81 11.40
N THR A 235 -11.87 -4.69 10.73
CA THR A 235 -10.98 -3.53 10.63
C THR A 235 -11.75 -2.23 10.79
N GLY A 236 -11.11 -1.20 11.35
CA GLY A 236 -11.73 0.13 11.43
C GLY A 236 -12.98 0.19 12.32
N SER A 237 -13.90 1.10 12.02
CA SER A 237 -15.12 1.28 12.84
C SER A 237 -16.28 0.49 12.27
N GLY A 238 -17.14 -0.08 13.12
CA GLY A 238 -18.31 -0.84 12.67
C GLY A 238 -19.34 -1.10 13.76
N SER A 239 -20.39 -1.83 13.41
CA SER A 239 -21.45 -2.22 14.33
C SER A 239 -21.22 -3.60 14.93
N VAL A 240 -21.61 -3.75 16.18
CA VAL A 240 -21.78 -5.02 16.88
C VAL A 240 -23.27 -5.29 17.05
N ILE A 241 -23.67 -6.51 16.71
CA ILE A 241 -25.03 -7.00 16.86
C ILE A 241 -25.00 -8.44 17.37
N ALA A 242 -25.95 -8.81 18.22
CA ALA A 242 -26.18 -10.20 18.56
C ALA A 242 -27.50 -10.68 17.97
N LYS A 243 -27.57 -11.97 17.65
CA LYS A 243 -28.75 -12.67 17.16
C LYS A 243 -29.07 -13.79 18.15
N VAL A 244 -30.28 -13.78 18.70
CA VAL A 244 -30.81 -14.83 19.56
C VAL A 244 -31.92 -15.53 18.77
N ASN A 245 -31.67 -16.76 18.34
CA ASN A 245 -32.45 -17.48 17.33
C ASN A 245 -32.58 -16.64 16.04
N ASP A 246 -33.79 -16.13 15.75
CA ASP A 246 -34.06 -15.23 14.62
C ASP A 246 -34.21 -13.76 15.01
N GLN A 247 -34.16 -13.44 16.30
CA GLN A 247 -34.33 -12.08 16.81
C GLN A 247 -32.99 -11.37 17.00
N ARG A 248 -32.81 -10.25 16.31
CA ARG A 248 -31.61 -9.39 16.41
C ARG A 248 -31.70 -8.41 17.60
N THR A 249 -30.57 -8.06 18.21
CA THR A 249 -30.44 -6.94 19.15
C THR A 249 -30.46 -5.59 18.44
N ASN A 250 -30.43 -4.49 19.21
CA ASN A 250 -29.94 -3.21 18.72
C ASN A 250 -28.45 -3.30 18.38
N THR A 251 -27.93 -2.32 17.64
CA THR A 251 -26.52 -2.22 17.30
C THR A 251 -25.78 -1.29 18.25
N LYS A 252 -24.51 -1.60 18.54
CA LYS A 252 -23.57 -0.69 19.22
C LYS A 252 -22.32 -0.49 18.38
N PRO A 253 -21.72 0.73 18.37
CA PRO A 253 -20.48 0.97 17.65
C PRO A 253 -19.30 0.27 18.33
N TRP A 254 -18.33 -0.16 17.54
CA TRP A 254 -17.06 -0.68 18.03
C TRP A 254 -15.93 -0.42 17.01
N ARG A 255 -14.69 -0.29 17.46
CA ARG A 255 -13.54 0.00 16.58
C ARG A 255 -12.39 -1.01 16.70
N ALA A 256 -12.10 -1.69 15.59
CA ALA A 256 -10.94 -2.56 15.43
C ALA A 256 -9.67 -1.77 15.18
N HIS A 257 -8.65 -2.18 15.90
CA HIS A 257 -7.31 -1.69 15.76
C HIS A 257 -6.39 -2.76 15.17
N VAL A 258 -5.60 -2.39 14.18
CA VAL A 258 -4.83 -3.37 13.40
C VAL A 258 -3.40 -2.88 13.20
N VAL A 259 -2.48 -3.83 13.06
CA VAL A 259 -1.14 -3.61 12.53
C VAL A 259 -1.16 -4.12 11.09
N ASP A 260 -0.66 -3.33 10.15
CA ASP A 260 -0.51 -3.74 8.74
C ASP A 260 0.79 -3.13 8.25
N LEU A 261 1.88 -3.89 8.36
CA LEU A 261 3.20 -3.42 7.94
C LEU A 261 3.38 -3.75 6.48
N VAL A 262 4.01 -2.88 5.72
CA VAL A 262 4.27 -3.12 4.29
C VAL A 262 5.65 -2.62 3.93
N VAL A 263 6.46 -3.48 3.34
CA VAL A 263 7.64 -3.00 2.62
C VAL A 263 7.19 -2.45 1.28
N GLN A 264 7.24 -1.13 1.11
CA GLN A 264 6.80 -0.48 -0.14
C GLN A 264 7.80 -0.68 -1.27
N THR A 265 9.10 -0.44 -0.99
CA THR A 265 10.15 -0.48 -2.02
C THR A 265 11.51 -0.84 -1.42
N ILE A 266 12.41 -1.31 -2.29
CA ILE A 266 13.87 -1.23 -2.09
C ILE A 266 14.43 -0.32 -3.19
N THR A 267 15.19 0.69 -2.80
CA THR A 267 15.88 1.62 -3.71
C THR A 267 17.37 1.33 -3.72
N LEU A 268 17.95 1.14 -4.91
CA LEU A 268 19.40 1.12 -5.10
C LEU A 268 19.94 2.56 -4.97
N LYS A 269 20.81 2.79 -3.98
CA LYS A 269 21.38 4.12 -3.68
C LYS A 269 22.71 4.35 -4.37
N THR A 270 23.44 3.29 -4.72
CA THR A 270 24.70 3.38 -5.44
C THR A 270 24.46 3.72 -6.92
N PRO A 271 24.96 4.87 -7.42
CA PRO A 271 24.73 5.29 -8.79
C PRO A 271 25.60 4.52 -9.79
N GLY A 272 25.14 4.47 -11.04
CA GLY A 272 25.90 3.95 -12.17
C GLY A 272 25.99 2.41 -12.20
N VAL A 273 26.98 1.92 -12.93
CA VAL A 273 27.20 0.49 -13.12
C VAL A 273 27.85 -0.10 -11.88
N LEU A 274 27.19 -1.09 -11.28
CA LEU A 274 27.66 -1.80 -10.11
C LEU A 274 28.80 -2.75 -10.47
N ARG A 275 29.89 -2.73 -9.70
CA ARG A 275 31.07 -3.58 -9.95
C ARG A 275 31.50 -4.34 -8.71
N VAL A 276 32.24 -5.43 -8.91
CA VAL A 276 32.88 -6.16 -7.81
C VAL A 276 33.75 -5.23 -6.96
N GLN A 277 33.84 -5.50 -5.66
CA GLN A 277 34.57 -4.75 -4.64
C GLN A 277 34.06 -3.34 -4.36
N GLN A 278 33.11 -2.82 -5.15
CA GLN A 278 32.42 -1.56 -4.87
C GLN A 278 31.44 -1.76 -3.71
N ALA A 279 31.35 -0.78 -2.81
CA ALA A 279 30.27 -0.71 -1.83
C ALA A 279 28.94 -0.38 -2.53
N ILE A 280 27.97 -1.28 -2.42
CA ILE A 280 26.63 -1.16 -3.00
C ILE A 280 25.64 -0.96 -1.86
N ALA A 281 24.95 0.18 -1.87
CA ALA A 281 24.01 0.60 -0.85
C ALA A 281 22.56 0.50 -1.35
N PHE A 282 21.68 0.04 -0.48
CA PHE A 282 20.24 -0.11 -0.68
C PHE A 282 19.50 0.54 0.49
N GLN A 283 18.31 1.08 0.21
CA GLN A 283 17.40 1.63 1.20
C GLN A 283 16.03 0.98 1.03
N ALA A 284 15.44 0.44 2.09
CA ALA A 284 14.03 0.07 2.08
C ALA A 284 13.13 1.22 2.55
N THR A 285 11.90 1.26 2.04
CA THR A 285 10.82 2.11 2.56
C THR A 285 9.74 1.21 3.12
N LEU A 286 9.35 1.48 4.37
CA LEU A 286 8.33 0.76 5.11
C LEU A 286 7.15 1.69 5.39
N ILE A 287 5.93 1.17 5.42
CA ILE A 287 4.76 1.87 5.95
C ILE A 287 4.03 0.98 6.95
N ASN A 288 3.51 1.57 8.02
CA ASN A 288 2.48 0.95 8.84
C ASN A 288 1.11 1.47 8.38
N GLN A 289 0.42 0.71 7.53
CA GLN A 289 -0.94 0.99 7.06
C GLN A 289 -2.01 0.65 8.10
N GLY A 290 -1.60 0.12 9.26
CA GLY A 290 -2.50 -0.16 10.36
C GLY A 290 -2.92 1.09 11.15
N THR A 291 -3.74 0.86 12.17
CA THR A 291 -4.21 1.91 13.09
C THR A 291 -3.48 1.87 14.44
N LEU A 292 -2.65 0.86 14.69
CA LEU A 292 -1.83 0.74 15.90
C LEU A 292 -0.39 1.16 15.62
N SER A 293 0.14 2.01 16.48
CA SER A 293 1.58 2.23 16.53
C SER A 293 2.27 0.96 17.04
N ILE A 294 3.37 0.59 16.40
CA ILE A 294 4.16 -0.59 16.76
C ILE A 294 5.46 -0.19 17.45
N PRO A 295 6.03 -1.07 18.30
CA PRO A 295 7.36 -0.86 18.86
C PRO A 295 8.46 -1.07 17.80
N ASN A 296 9.72 -1.06 18.23
CA ASN A 296 10.84 -1.48 17.38
C ASN A 296 10.63 -2.93 16.95
N ILE A 297 10.84 -3.22 15.67
CA ILE A 297 10.67 -4.54 15.06
C ILE A 297 11.95 -5.02 14.38
N PRO A 298 12.21 -6.34 14.34
CA PRO A 298 13.36 -6.86 13.63
C PRO A 298 13.23 -6.65 12.12
N VAL A 299 14.35 -6.32 11.47
CA VAL A 299 14.49 -6.18 10.02
C VAL A 299 15.66 -7.04 9.56
N ARG A 300 15.41 -7.95 8.62
CA ARG A 300 16.41 -8.89 8.10
C ARG A 300 16.67 -8.62 6.63
N TRP A 301 17.94 -8.41 6.28
CA TRP A 301 18.40 -8.32 4.91
C TRP A 301 19.03 -9.64 4.46
N ILE A 302 18.62 -10.12 3.30
CA ILE A 302 19.10 -11.37 2.71
C ILE A 302 19.59 -11.09 1.30
N VAL A 303 20.76 -11.60 0.93
CA VAL A 303 21.19 -11.61 -0.47
C VAL A 303 21.33 -13.04 -0.97
N THR A 304 20.84 -13.28 -2.19
CA THR A 304 20.87 -14.58 -2.86
C THR A 304 21.54 -14.45 -4.23
N THR A 305 22.22 -15.51 -4.70
CA THR A 305 22.92 -15.56 -6.00
C THR A 305 22.59 -16.85 -6.76
N THR A 306 22.71 -16.83 -8.08
CA THR A 306 22.40 -17.97 -8.97
C THR A 306 23.61 -18.79 -9.39
N SER A 307 24.67 -18.90 -8.58
CA SER A 307 25.66 -19.96 -8.82
C SER A 307 25.03 -21.35 -8.53
N GLY A 308 24.14 -21.83 -9.42
CA GLY A 308 23.47 -23.12 -9.29
C GLY A 308 22.22 -23.39 -10.14
N GLN A 309 21.24 -22.48 -10.29
CA GLN A 309 20.00 -22.73 -11.04
C GLN A 309 19.30 -21.42 -11.50
N PRO A 310 18.54 -21.42 -12.63
CA PRO A 310 17.73 -20.29 -13.09
C PRO A 310 16.48 -20.09 -12.22
N PRO A 311 15.80 -18.93 -12.31
CA PRO A 311 14.62 -18.62 -11.49
C PRO A 311 13.50 -19.61 -11.81
N ILE A 312 12.92 -20.20 -10.77
CA ILE A 312 11.55 -20.72 -10.89
C ILE A 312 10.68 -19.47 -10.95
N GLU A 313 9.93 -19.31 -12.05
CA GLU A 313 9.06 -18.19 -12.31
C GLU A 313 8.10 -17.93 -11.14
N TYR A 314 8.43 -16.97 -10.27
CA TYR A 314 7.41 -16.14 -9.66
C TYR A 314 7.27 -14.95 -10.59
N SER A 315 6.20 -14.97 -11.39
CA SER A 315 5.84 -13.92 -12.33
C SER A 315 6.09 -12.54 -11.71
N LEU A 316 6.76 -11.68 -12.49
CA LEU A 316 6.94 -10.24 -12.32
C LEU A 316 5.64 -9.53 -11.90
N GLN A 317 5.30 -9.59 -10.62
CA GLN A 317 4.34 -8.75 -9.92
C GLN A 317 4.75 -8.79 -8.44
N ALA A 318 4.78 -7.63 -7.77
CA ALA A 318 4.88 -7.58 -6.32
C ALA A 318 3.82 -8.52 -5.75
N ARG A 319 4.25 -9.62 -5.13
CA ARG A 319 3.34 -10.60 -4.54
C ARG A 319 3.79 -10.99 -3.15
N PRO A 320 2.82 -11.19 -2.23
CA PRO A 320 3.09 -11.76 -0.94
C PRO A 320 3.57 -13.22 -1.08
N VAL A 321 4.57 -13.63 -0.29
CA VAL A 321 5.25 -14.94 -0.46
C VAL A 321 4.55 -16.02 0.38
N ASP A 322 4.07 -17.08 -0.27
CA ASP A 322 3.56 -18.31 0.36
C ASP A 322 4.69 -19.33 0.66
N ASP A 323 4.44 -20.19 1.65
CA ASP A 323 5.39 -20.95 2.50
C ASP A 323 6.35 -22.00 1.87
N ASP A 324 6.35 -22.23 0.56
CA ASP A 324 7.24 -23.23 -0.05
C ASP A 324 8.60 -22.64 -0.47
N PHE A 325 9.47 -22.45 0.52
CA PHE A 325 10.83 -21.96 0.30
C PHE A 325 11.82 -23.06 -0.14
N PRO A 326 12.49 -22.95 -1.30
CA PRO A 326 13.58 -23.86 -1.65
C PRO A 326 14.87 -23.56 -0.86
N THR A 327 15.64 -24.62 -0.59
CA THR A 327 16.91 -24.64 0.15
C THR A 327 18.09 -24.15 -0.71
N LEU A 328 18.09 -22.87 -1.10
CA LEU A 328 19.27 -22.21 -1.67
C LEU A 328 20.30 -21.90 -0.57
N PRO A 329 21.61 -21.79 -0.88
CA PRO A 329 22.60 -21.30 0.08
C PRO A 329 22.26 -19.85 0.44
N ARG A 330 21.63 -19.66 1.59
CA ARG A 330 21.32 -18.34 2.15
C ARG A 330 22.53 -17.86 2.93
N THR A 331 23.10 -16.74 2.53
CA THR A 331 23.95 -15.98 3.45
C THR A 331 23.05 -14.91 4.07
N ILE A 332 22.72 -15.08 5.36
CA ILE A 332 22.19 -13.97 6.15
C ILE A 332 23.34 -12.96 6.24
N ILE A 333 23.14 -11.76 5.70
CA ILE A 333 24.20 -10.76 5.64
C ILE A 333 24.06 -9.76 6.79
N GLN A 334 22.83 -9.42 7.18
CA GLN A 334 22.59 -8.45 8.23
C GLN A 334 21.20 -8.63 8.88
N GLU A 335 21.16 -8.62 10.21
CA GLU A 335 19.95 -8.45 11.01
C GLU A 335 20.09 -7.17 11.83
N ASN A 336 19.13 -6.26 11.66
CA ASN A 336 19.01 -5.02 12.41
C ASN A 336 17.64 -4.96 13.09
N TYR A 337 17.42 -3.93 13.91
CA TYR A 337 16.10 -3.55 14.37
C TYR A 337 15.75 -2.19 13.79
N LEU A 338 14.50 -2.04 13.33
CA LEU A 338 13.97 -0.73 13.00
C LEU A 338 14.04 0.14 14.26
N HIS A 339 14.69 1.30 14.16
CA HIS A 339 14.81 2.22 15.29
C HIS A 339 13.57 3.13 15.39
N GLY A 340 12.93 3.09 16.56
CA GLY A 340 11.81 3.96 16.92
C GLY A 340 10.44 3.32 16.68
N PRO A 341 9.41 3.72 17.46
CA PRO A 341 8.05 3.24 17.23
C PRO A 341 7.54 3.78 15.89
N LEU A 342 7.07 2.89 15.01
CA LEU A 342 6.43 3.30 13.76
C LEU A 342 4.94 3.55 14.03
N LYS A 343 4.51 4.80 13.93
CA LYS A 343 3.11 5.17 14.20
C LYS A 343 2.19 4.60 13.13
N ALA A 344 0.91 4.51 13.48
CA ALA A 344 -0.15 4.25 12.52
C ALA A 344 -0.08 5.25 11.34
N GLN A 345 -0.26 4.74 10.12
CA GLN A 345 -0.19 5.48 8.85
C GLN A 345 1.17 6.14 8.55
N GLU A 346 2.22 5.81 9.29
CA GLU A 346 3.55 6.42 9.10
C GLU A 346 4.40 5.61 8.11
N THR A 347 5.07 6.33 7.21
CA THR A 347 6.11 5.79 6.33
C THR A 347 7.48 6.08 6.93
N SER A 348 8.35 5.07 6.99
CA SER A 348 9.72 5.19 7.48
C SER A 348 10.74 4.86 6.40
N THR A 349 11.79 5.67 6.38
CA THR A 349 13.05 5.43 5.65
C THR A 349 14.23 5.55 6.62
N ASP A 350 14.04 5.09 7.85
CA ASP A 350 15.06 5.16 8.90
C ASP A 350 16.39 4.51 8.44
N PRO A 351 17.57 5.00 8.89
CA PRO A 351 18.86 4.41 8.54
C PRO A 351 19.02 2.91 8.89
N SER A 352 18.25 2.38 9.85
CA SER A 352 18.19 0.93 10.11
C SER A 352 17.64 0.11 8.93
N LEU A 353 16.92 0.76 8.01
CA LEU A 353 16.44 0.21 6.74
C LEU A 353 17.47 0.39 5.61
N GLU A 354 18.72 0.76 5.91
CA GLU A 354 19.82 0.75 4.95
C GLU A 354 20.64 -0.54 5.02
N PHE A 355 21.08 -1.02 3.87
CA PHE A 355 21.99 -2.14 3.73
C PHE A 355 23.12 -1.78 2.76
N THR A 356 24.37 -1.99 3.16
CA THR A 356 25.54 -1.77 2.30
C THR A 356 26.46 -2.98 2.33
N ALA A 357 26.82 -3.49 1.14
CA ALA A 357 27.76 -4.61 1.01
C ALA A 357 28.63 -4.48 -0.25
N ALA A 358 29.78 -5.15 -0.25
CA ALA A 358 30.64 -5.29 -1.42
C ALA A 358 30.64 -6.75 -1.90
N PHE A 359 30.60 -6.93 -3.21
CA PHE A 359 30.48 -8.26 -3.84
C PHE A 359 31.80 -8.65 -4.49
N THR A 360 32.23 -9.91 -4.31
CA THR A 360 33.54 -10.37 -4.78
C THR A 360 33.50 -11.01 -6.17
N ALA A 361 32.32 -11.42 -6.65
CA ALA A 361 32.12 -12.05 -7.94
C ALA A 361 31.11 -11.26 -8.79
N PRO A 362 31.29 -11.21 -10.12
CA PRO A 362 30.27 -10.69 -11.00
C PRO A 362 29.11 -11.68 -11.11
N GLY A 363 27.90 -11.17 -11.37
CA GLY A 363 26.71 -11.99 -11.54
C GLY A 363 25.41 -11.27 -11.24
N THR A 364 24.31 -12.01 -11.31
CA THR A 364 22.99 -11.54 -10.90
C THR A 364 22.76 -11.88 -9.43
N TYR A 365 22.25 -10.91 -8.69
CA TYR A 365 21.99 -10.96 -7.27
C TYR A 365 20.55 -10.53 -6.99
N TRP A 366 19.98 -11.04 -5.90
CA TRP A 366 18.72 -10.58 -5.35
C TRP A 366 18.95 -10.12 -3.93
N VAL A 367 18.53 -8.90 -3.61
CA VAL A 367 18.46 -8.41 -2.24
C VAL A 367 17.01 -8.45 -1.78
N SER A 368 16.77 -9.06 -0.62
CA SER A 368 15.47 -9.10 0.05
C SER A 368 15.54 -8.38 1.38
N VAL A 369 14.48 -7.69 1.75
CA VAL A 369 14.23 -7.21 3.11
C VAL A 369 12.99 -7.90 3.64
N ILE A 370 13.04 -8.33 4.90
CA ILE A 370 11.92 -8.92 5.63
C ILE A 370 11.76 -8.15 6.93
N ILE A 371 10.54 -7.76 7.22
CA ILE A 371 10.15 -7.04 8.44
C ILE A 371 9.37 -8.00 9.33
N ASP A 372 9.60 -7.91 10.64
CA ASP A 372 9.10 -8.88 11.62
C ASP A 372 9.30 -10.34 11.14
N PRO A 373 10.53 -10.76 10.81
CA PRO A 373 10.81 -12.09 10.25
C PRO A 373 10.39 -13.26 11.13
N ASP A 374 10.19 -13.02 12.43
CA ASP A 374 9.76 -14.02 13.40
C ASP A 374 8.22 -14.02 13.60
N ASN A 375 7.50 -13.15 12.85
CA ASN A 375 6.05 -13.01 12.83
C ASN A 375 5.44 -12.86 14.23
N THR A 376 6.05 -11.97 15.04
CA THR A 376 5.70 -11.75 16.43
C THR A 376 4.51 -10.79 16.59
N LEU A 377 4.28 -9.93 15.60
CA LEU A 377 3.14 -9.04 15.54
C LEU A 377 1.96 -9.71 14.83
N GLN A 378 0.74 -9.46 15.32
CA GLN A 378 -0.47 -9.82 14.58
C GLN A 378 -0.70 -8.79 13.47
N ASP A 379 0.01 -9.01 12.36
CA ASP A 379 -0.17 -8.29 11.12
C ASP A 379 -1.42 -8.79 10.37
N GLN A 380 -2.17 -7.88 9.76
CA GLN A 380 -3.31 -8.22 8.90
C GLN A 380 -2.90 -9.01 7.66
N SER A 381 -1.73 -8.68 7.12
CA SER A 381 -1.26 -9.11 5.81
C SER A 381 0.20 -9.55 5.87
N PRO A 382 0.60 -10.49 6.75
CA PRO A 382 2.02 -10.76 7.07
C PRO A 382 2.91 -11.10 5.87
N THR A 383 2.30 -11.47 4.75
CA THR A 383 2.97 -11.82 3.50
C THR A 383 3.49 -10.60 2.72
N ASN A 384 3.01 -9.37 2.99
CA ASN A 384 3.50 -8.11 2.39
C ASN A 384 4.68 -7.46 3.17
N ASN A 385 5.15 -8.13 4.23
CA ASN A 385 6.32 -7.74 5.03
C ASN A 385 7.66 -8.07 4.38
N ARG A 386 7.65 -8.48 3.11
CA ARG A 386 8.84 -8.84 2.36
C ARG A 386 8.86 -8.15 1.01
N PHE A 387 10.03 -7.67 0.62
CA PHE A 387 10.29 -7.16 -0.72
C PHE A 387 11.61 -7.70 -1.24
N MET A 388 11.72 -7.87 -2.56
CA MET A 388 12.93 -8.35 -3.23
C MET A 388 13.26 -7.49 -4.46
N LEU A 389 14.54 -7.20 -4.65
CA LEU A 389 15.07 -6.45 -5.77
C LEU A 389 16.22 -7.23 -6.44
N GLU A 390 16.12 -7.41 -7.76
CA GLU A 390 17.19 -7.97 -8.60
C GLU A 390 18.19 -6.88 -9.01
N PHE A 391 19.48 -7.21 -9.02
CA PHE A 391 20.54 -6.34 -9.55
C PHE A 391 21.70 -7.14 -10.12
N VAL A 392 22.51 -6.51 -10.98
CA VAL A 392 23.66 -7.15 -11.65
C VAL A 392 24.95 -6.46 -11.22
N VAL A 393 25.91 -7.26 -10.76
CA VAL A 393 27.28 -6.82 -10.46
C VAL A 393 28.19 -7.19 -11.63
N GLN A 394 28.84 -6.19 -12.22
CA GLN A 394 29.78 -6.38 -13.32
C GLN A 394 31.20 -6.68 -12.82
N PRO A 395 32.06 -7.28 -13.67
CA PRO A 395 33.49 -7.39 -13.38
C PRO A 395 34.15 -6.03 -13.13
N ALA A 396 35.32 -6.06 -12.50
CA ALA A 396 36.18 -4.90 -12.37
C ALA A 396 36.54 -4.37 -13.77
N LEU A 397 36.78 -3.06 -13.87
CA LEU A 397 37.32 -2.49 -15.10
C LEU A 397 38.72 -3.06 -15.35
N PRO A 398 39.08 -3.40 -16.60
CA PRO A 398 40.45 -3.74 -16.91
C PRO A 398 41.36 -2.52 -16.66
N PRO A 399 42.64 -2.74 -16.32
CA PRO A 399 43.56 -1.65 -16.01
C PRO A 399 43.77 -0.73 -17.24
N PRO A 400 43.94 0.59 -17.02
CA PRO A 400 44.21 1.54 -18.10
C PRO A 400 45.53 1.22 -18.83
N PRO A 401 45.74 1.76 -20.06
CA PRO A 401 47.00 1.61 -20.75
C PRO A 401 48.12 2.26 -19.95
N GLU A 402 49.30 1.65 -19.94
CA GLU A 402 50.47 2.16 -19.24
C GLU A 402 51.71 1.98 -20.13
N PHE A 403 52.57 2.98 -20.22
CA PHE A 403 53.89 2.80 -20.82
C PHE A 403 54.85 2.14 -19.83
N ASN A 404 55.89 1.46 -20.32
CA ASN A 404 57.01 1.08 -19.48
C ASN A 404 57.64 2.30 -18.79
N SER A 405 58.43 2.09 -17.73
CA SER A 405 59.17 3.21 -17.12
C SER A 405 60.16 3.84 -18.13
N PRO A 406 60.33 5.18 -18.13
CA PRO A 406 61.40 5.83 -18.87
C PRO A 406 62.78 5.20 -18.57
N PRO A 407 63.69 5.12 -19.56
CA PRO A 407 63.57 5.61 -20.94
C PRO A 407 63.01 4.56 -21.92
N ASN A 408 62.29 3.53 -21.45
CA ASN A 408 61.92 2.36 -22.25
C ASN A 408 60.51 2.43 -22.86
N GLN A 409 59.94 3.63 -22.98
CA GLN A 409 58.54 3.82 -23.42
C GLN A 409 58.33 3.56 -24.90
N PHE A 410 59.37 3.81 -25.71
CA PHE A 410 59.35 3.61 -27.15
C PHE A 410 60.76 3.63 -27.73
N THR A 411 60.91 3.06 -28.92
CA THR A 411 62.16 3.07 -29.71
C THR A 411 61.82 3.08 -31.20
N PRO A 412 62.51 3.88 -32.03
CA PRO A 412 63.59 4.83 -31.72
C PRO A 412 63.12 6.11 -31.00
N LYS A 413 64.05 6.95 -30.49
CA LYS A 413 63.75 8.25 -29.85
C LYS A 413 63.56 9.42 -30.82
N SER A 414 63.83 9.19 -32.10
CA SER A 414 63.60 10.14 -33.18
C SER A 414 63.32 9.41 -34.49
N GLY A 415 62.72 10.10 -35.46
CA GLY A 415 62.36 9.52 -36.75
C GLY A 415 61.66 10.54 -37.65
N ARG A 416 61.57 10.22 -38.94
CA ARG A 416 60.93 11.01 -39.99
C ARG A 416 59.50 10.54 -40.23
N PRO A 417 58.62 11.36 -40.82
CA PRO A 417 57.31 10.91 -41.29
C PRO A 417 57.39 9.59 -42.09
N GLY A 418 56.57 8.61 -41.71
CA GLY A 418 56.53 7.26 -42.30
C GLY A 418 57.38 6.20 -41.60
N ASP A 419 58.37 6.60 -40.79
CA ASP A 419 59.24 5.69 -40.02
C ASP A 419 58.43 4.86 -39.02
N ARG A 420 58.87 3.63 -38.76
CA ARG A 420 58.24 2.74 -37.79
C ARG A 420 58.77 3.00 -36.39
N ILE A 421 57.86 3.11 -35.42
CA ILE A 421 58.18 3.23 -34.00
C ILE A 421 57.45 2.14 -33.23
N THR A 422 58.18 1.53 -32.31
CA THR A 422 57.64 0.57 -31.35
C THR A 422 57.40 1.27 -30.01
N LEU A 423 56.15 1.28 -29.56
CA LEU A 423 55.70 1.69 -28.22
C LEU A 423 55.66 0.46 -27.31
N GLN A 424 56.15 0.57 -26.08
CA GLN A 424 56.20 -0.54 -25.12
C GLN A 424 55.46 -0.21 -23.82
N GLY A 425 54.67 -1.16 -23.34
CA GLY A 425 53.82 -0.94 -22.17
C GLY A 425 52.94 -2.12 -21.81
N ARG A 426 51.75 -1.83 -21.29
CA ARG A 426 50.70 -2.79 -20.92
C ARG A 426 49.32 -2.25 -21.28
N ASN A 427 48.36 -3.15 -21.43
CA ASN A 427 46.94 -2.88 -21.71
C ASN A 427 46.67 -2.03 -22.98
N PHE A 428 47.55 -2.14 -23.98
CA PHE A 428 47.43 -1.39 -25.24
C PHE A 428 46.40 -1.93 -26.23
N ASN A 429 45.82 -3.10 -25.97
CA ASN A 429 44.85 -3.77 -26.83
C ASN A 429 43.39 -3.69 -26.32
N GLN A 430 43.10 -2.76 -25.40
CA GLN A 430 41.72 -2.57 -24.90
C GLN A 430 40.90 -1.76 -25.93
N GLY A 431 39.89 -2.40 -26.52
CA GLY A 431 39.05 -1.78 -27.57
C GLY A 431 39.83 -1.51 -28.86
N SER A 432 39.55 -0.38 -29.52
CA SER A 432 40.27 0.09 -30.72
C SER A 432 41.22 1.23 -30.35
N PRO A 433 42.52 0.96 -30.13
CA PRO A 433 43.45 1.98 -29.66
C PRO A 433 43.75 3.03 -30.73
N MET A 434 44.03 4.24 -30.27
CA MET A 434 44.48 5.38 -31.09
C MET A 434 45.81 5.89 -30.55
N VAL A 435 46.75 6.21 -31.45
CA VAL A 435 48.05 6.79 -31.09
C VAL A 435 48.18 8.18 -31.69
N LEU A 436 48.60 9.15 -30.88
CA LEU A 436 48.78 10.54 -31.25
C LEU A 436 50.24 10.97 -31.02
N PHE A 437 50.83 11.67 -31.99
CA PHE A 437 52.09 12.41 -31.82
C PHE A 437 51.74 13.87 -31.60
N GLY A 438 51.73 14.30 -30.33
CA GLY A 438 51.08 15.54 -29.95
C GLY A 438 49.57 15.44 -30.19
N THR A 439 49.06 16.12 -31.22
CA THR A 439 47.64 16.11 -31.60
C THR A 439 47.35 15.36 -32.90
N VAL A 440 48.37 14.87 -33.60
CA VAL A 440 48.22 14.23 -34.92
C VAL A 440 48.19 12.71 -34.77
N GLN A 441 47.14 12.09 -35.30
CA GLN A 441 46.96 10.63 -35.24
C GLN A 441 47.96 9.90 -36.13
N ALA A 442 48.58 8.87 -35.57
CA ALA A 442 49.48 7.95 -36.27
C ALA A 442 48.72 6.73 -36.80
N ALA A 443 49.20 6.21 -37.94
CA ALA A 443 48.72 4.93 -38.46
C ALA A 443 49.32 3.78 -37.64
N ILE A 444 48.47 2.98 -37.02
CA ILE A 444 48.87 1.76 -36.30
C ILE A 444 49.13 0.64 -37.31
N ILE A 445 50.28 -0.02 -37.19
CA ILE A 445 50.68 -1.18 -37.99
C ILE A 445 50.24 -2.47 -37.29
N SER A 446 50.50 -2.57 -35.98
CA SER A 446 50.15 -3.75 -35.19
C SER A 446 49.98 -3.39 -33.72
N THR A 447 49.16 -4.17 -33.02
CA THR A 447 48.83 -3.93 -31.62
C THR A 447 48.77 -5.24 -30.85
N SER A 448 49.39 -5.26 -29.68
CA SER A 448 49.27 -6.31 -28.67
C SER A 448 49.01 -5.67 -27.30
N ALA A 449 48.81 -6.48 -26.27
CA ALA A 449 48.67 -5.94 -24.91
C ALA A 449 49.90 -5.16 -24.45
N THR A 450 51.10 -5.50 -24.95
CA THR A 450 52.37 -4.94 -24.46
C THR A 450 53.11 -4.07 -25.48
N GLN A 451 52.64 -4.01 -26.72
CA GLN A 451 53.34 -3.33 -27.80
C GLN A 451 52.38 -2.70 -28.82
N ILE A 452 52.65 -1.47 -29.24
CA ILE A 452 52.04 -0.89 -30.45
C ILE A 452 53.17 -0.53 -31.42
N VAL A 453 53.04 -0.94 -32.68
CA VAL A 453 53.91 -0.45 -33.75
C VAL A 453 53.14 0.55 -34.58
N VAL A 454 53.66 1.76 -34.74
CA VAL A 454 53.03 2.85 -35.48
C VAL A 454 53.94 3.43 -36.53
N ARG A 455 53.39 4.17 -37.50
CA ARG A 455 54.14 5.05 -38.39
C ARG A 455 54.12 6.47 -37.86
N VAL A 456 55.26 7.15 -37.87
CA VAL A 456 55.32 8.61 -37.62
C VAL A 456 54.38 9.32 -38.59
N PRO A 457 53.42 10.12 -38.12
CA PRO A 457 52.49 10.82 -39.00
C PRO A 457 53.19 11.93 -39.80
N SER A 458 52.57 12.36 -40.90
CA SER A 458 53.06 13.47 -41.73
C SER A 458 52.86 14.82 -41.04
N ILE A 459 53.81 15.17 -40.16
CA ILE A 459 53.82 16.40 -39.36
C ILE A 459 55.18 17.10 -39.45
N SER A 460 55.20 18.43 -39.30
CA SER A 460 56.43 19.22 -39.28
C SER A 460 57.42 18.79 -38.18
N PRO A 461 58.74 18.96 -38.39
CA PRO A 461 59.76 18.62 -37.39
C PRO A 461 59.55 19.33 -36.05
N ARG A 462 59.57 18.56 -34.96
CA ARG A 462 59.24 19.00 -33.60
C ARG A 462 59.59 17.91 -32.58
N THR A 463 59.87 18.29 -31.33
CA THR A 463 59.85 17.37 -30.18
C THR A 463 58.43 17.27 -29.60
N THR A 464 57.91 16.06 -29.40
CA THR A 464 56.55 15.83 -28.87
C THR A 464 56.47 14.60 -27.98
N SER A 465 55.46 14.56 -27.11
CA SER A 465 55.02 13.32 -26.45
C SER A 465 54.16 12.47 -27.39
N ILE A 466 54.06 11.18 -27.05
CA ILE A 466 53.19 10.22 -27.71
C ILE A 466 52.06 9.86 -26.74
N THR A 467 50.82 9.94 -27.18
CA THR A 467 49.65 9.56 -26.39
C THR A 467 48.99 8.33 -26.97
N VAL A 468 48.72 7.33 -26.14
CA VAL A 468 47.91 6.15 -26.48
C VAL A 468 46.56 6.27 -25.78
N GLN A 469 45.48 6.22 -26.55
CA GLN A 469 44.12 6.21 -26.05
C GLN A 469 43.49 4.85 -26.35
N THR A 470 42.88 4.22 -25.35
CA THR A 470 42.12 2.97 -25.46
C THR A 470 40.67 3.19 -25.03
N SER A 471 39.82 2.17 -25.11
CA SER A 471 38.44 2.26 -24.63
C SER A 471 38.32 2.42 -23.10
N VAL A 472 39.40 2.23 -22.34
CA VAL A 472 39.41 2.22 -20.87
C VAL A 472 40.36 3.24 -20.24
N GLY A 473 41.02 4.07 -21.05
CA GLY A 473 41.85 5.16 -20.55
C GLY A 473 42.82 5.72 -21.58
N THR A 474 43.64 6.68 -21.14
CA THR A 474 44.66 7.35 -21.94
C THR A 474 45.96 7.43 -21.17
N VAL A 475 47.09 7.24 -21.85
CA VAL A 475 48.42 7.41 -21.28
C VAL A 475 49.32 8.20 -22.24
N THR A 476 50.14 9.08 -21.69
CA THR A 476 51.11 9.90 -22.43
C THR A 476 52.52 9.57 -21.98
N THR A 477 53.46 9.52 -22.91
CA THR A 477 54.87 9.30 -22.61
C THR A 477 55.45 10.44 -21.76
N GLN A 478 56.36 10.10 -20.86
CA GLN A 478 57.24 11.06 -20.19
C GLN A 478 58.48 11.34 -21.04
N ASP A 479 58.99 10.33 -21.73
CA ASP A 479 60.00 10.48 -22.76
C ASP A 479 59.46 11.33 -23.91
N SER A 480 60.32 12.16 -24.48
CA SER A 480 60.01 12.94 -25.68
C SER A 480 60.53 12.26 -26.95
N PHE A 481 59.76 12.37 -28.03
CA PHE A 481 60.11 11.88 -29.36
C PHE A 481 60.44 13.06 -30.28
N THR A 482 61.57 13.01 -30.97
CA THR A 482 61.99 14.07 -31.90
C THR A 482 61.66 13.70 -33.35
N ILE A 483 60.74 14.45 -33.95
CA ILE A 483 60.37 14.31 -35.36
C ILE A 483 61.37 15.07 -36.22
N LEU A 484 62.02 14.37 -37.16
CA LEU A 484 63.05 14.89 -38.05
C LEU A 484 62.45 15.32 -39.41
N SER A 485 63.15 16.20 -40.12
CA SER A 485 62.77 16.59 -41.50
C SER A 485 62.90 15.41 -42.47
N SER A 486 61.98 15.33 -43.43
CA SER A 486 62.15 14.49 -44.61
C SER A 486 63.31 15.06 -45.43
N SER A 487 64.43 14.33 -45.57
CA SER A 487 65.48 14.76 -46.49
C SER A 487 64.98 14.57 -47.92
N TYR A 488 64.69 15.68 -48.60
CA TYR A 488 64.49 15.70 -50.04
C TYR A 488 65.84 15.36 -50.70
N TYR A 489 66.00 14.15 -51.24
CA TYR A 489 67.12 13.86 -52.13
C TYR A 489 66.86 14.61 -53.45
N GLY A 490 67.56 15.73 -53.66
CA GLY A 490 67.68 16.35 -54.97
C GLY A 490 68.36 15.37 -55.92
N SER A 491 67.63 14.88 -56.92
CA SER A 491 68.21 14.22 -58.08
C SER A 491 68.85 15.29 -58.96
N GLY A 492 70.08 15.03 -59.39
CA GLY A 492 70.94 16.00 -60.04
C GLY A 492 70.47 16.42 -61.44
N GLN A 493 70.90 17.61 -61.83
CA GLN A 493 71.29 17.87 -63.21
C GLN A 493 72.69 18.47 -63.22
N ALA A 494 73.62 17.72 -63.81
CA ALA A 494 74.78 18.29 -64.45
C ALA A 494 74.30 19.03 -65.71
N ILE A 495 74.64 20.31 -65.82
CA ILE A 495 74.86 20.95 -67.13
C ILE A 495 76.26 21.56 -67.05
N GLY A 496 77.20 20.83 -67.64
CA GLY A 496 78.46 21.40 -68.10
C GLY A 496 78.29 22.03 -69.48
N GLY A 497 78.96 23.16 -69.68
CA GLY A 497 79.11 23.85 -70.96
C GLY A 497 78.69 25.32 -70.87
N ASN A 498 79.48 26.32 -71.23
CA ASN A 498 80.82 26.35 -71.84
C ASN A 498 81.34 27.81 -71.86
N LEU A 499 82.62 27.98 -72.27
CA LEU A 499 83.33 29.19 -72.74
C LEU A 499 84.08 30.01 -71.65
N LEU A 500 85.41 30.21 -71.67
CA LEU A 500 86.44 30.13 -72.73
C LEU A 500 87.77 29.59 -72.18
#